data_AF-B7AQ79-F1
#
_entry.id   AF-B7AQ79-F1
#
_cell.length_a   1.000
_cell.length_b   1.000
_cell.length_c   1.000
_cell.angle_alpha   90.00
_cell.angle_beta   90.00
_cell.angle_gamma   90.00
#
_symmetry.space_group_name_H-M   'P 1'
#
loop_
_entity.id
_entity.type
_entity.pdbx_description
1 polymer ?
#
loop_
_entity_poly.entity_id
_entity_poly.type
_entity_poly.pdbx_seq_one_letter_code
_entity_poly.pdbx_strand_id
1 'polypeptide(L)'
;MPTRIIWFIFDGLTNLAQITIFFLLGLLATPHMMPEIILTSVFIALFLTFIARPVTIMALLAPFGASFGQIGLVSWAGLRGASSIVFAIDVMSSGMLLGHDIFHIVFMVALLSVAIQGTLLPLVSKKFNMIDEDADVLKTFNDYQEEEAMTLMRMYIPKGHNWENRLISDVTMPTGSLALMIKRGTDTVIPKGSTRILADDSVILSVPAYHGGNDIRLEEIHIDRRHEWNNKSISELNLPENVLIAMIKRQDQSIIPSGHTVIHENDTVVIYR
;
A
#
# COMPACT_ATOMS: atom_id res chain seq x y z
N MET A 1 11.69 -15.24 -9.92
CA MET A 1 10.50 -14.87 -10.72
C MET A 1 9.38 -15.93 -10.75
N PRO A 2 9.59 -17.27 -10.85
CA PRO A 2 8.47 -18.22 -10.99
C PRO A 2 7.62 -18.42 -9.73
N THR A 3 8.19 -18.22 -8.54
CA THR A 3 7.50 -18.46 -7.27
C THR A 3 6.37 -17.46 -6.96
N ARG A 4 6.46 -16.22 -7.49
CA ARG A 4 5.43 -15.19 -7.29
C ARG A 4 4.13 -15.50 -8.02
N ILE A 5 4.21 -16.07 -9.23
CA ILE A 5 3.04 -16.44 -10.04
C ILE A 5 2.30 -17.61 -9.40
N ILE A 6 3.03 -18.60 -8.87
CA ILE A 6 2.43 -19.74 -8.17
C ILE A 6 1.69 -19.25 -6.93
N TRP A 7 2.30 -18.37 -6.13
CA TRP A 7 1.64 -17.80 -4.95
C TRP A 7 0.33 -17.08 -5.33
N PHE A 8 0.35 -16.26 -6.38
CA PHE A 8 -0.85 -15.57 -6.87
C PHE A 8 -1.99 -16.52 -7.28
N ILE A 9 -1.66 -17.57 -8.04
CA ILE A 9 -2.67 -18.55 -8.49
C ILE A 9 -3.25 -19.30 -7.29
N PHE A 10 -2.40 -19.71 -6.33
CA PHE A 10 -2.86 -20.41 -5.13
C PHE A 10 -3.68 -19.52 -4.20
N ASP A 11 -3.31 -18.25 -4.04
CA ASP A 11 -4.06 -17.30 -3.22
C ASP A 11 -5.43 -16.98 -3.84
N GLY A 12 -5.47 -16.73 -5.16
CA GLY A 12 -6.73 -16.56 -5.90
C GLY A 12 -7.63 -17.80 -5.82
N LEU A 13 -7.07 -19.00 -5.96
CA LEU A 13 -7.81 -20.25 -5.82
C LEU A 13 -8.34 -20.45 -4.40
N THR A 14 -7.56 -20.11 -3.39
CA THR A 14 -7.95 -20.20 -1.97
C THR A 14 -9.12 -19.26 -1.66
N ASN A 15 -9.05 -18.01 -2.14
CA ASN A 15 -10.12 -17.04 -1.99
C ASN A 15 -11.41 -17.49 -2.69
N LEU A 16 -11.31 -18.02 -3.91
CA LEU A 16 -12.45 -18.56 -4.64
C LEU A 16 -13.08 -19.75 -3.91
N ALA A 17 -12.27 -20.71 -3.47
CA ALA A 17 -12.73 -21.88 -2.73
C ALA A 17 -13.42 -21.49 -1.42
N GLN A 18 -12.87 -20.50 -0.71
CA GLN A 18 -13.49 -19.95 0.50
C GLN A 18 -14.86 -19.37 0.21
N ILE A 19 -15.00 -18.52 -0.82
CA ILE A 19 -16.30 -17.96 -1.23
C ILE A 19 -17.29 -19.07 -1.58
N THR A 20 -16.87 -20.09 -2.34
CA THR A 20 -17.71 -21.23 -2.69
C THR A 20 -18.20 -21.99 -1.45
N ILE A 21 -17.34 -22.21 -0.45
CA ILE A 21 -17.70 -22.88 0.80
C ILE A 21 -18.70 -22.06 1.62
N PHE A 22 -18.46 -20.75 1.75
CA PHE A 22 -19.40 -19.86 2.44
C PHE A 22 -20.76 -19.79 1.73
N PHE A 23 -20.75 -19.77 0.40
CA PHE A 23 -21.96 -19.79 -0.40
C PHE A 23 -22.74 -21.10 -0.25
N LEU A 24 -22.06 -22.25 -0.37
CA LEU A 24 -22.67 -23.57 -0.17
C LEU A 24 -23.26 -23.71 1.24
N LEU A 25 -22.53 -23.25 2.26
CA LEU A 25 -23.01 -23.21 3.63
C LEU A 25 -24.28 -22.35 3.76
N GLY A 26 -24.31 -21.17 3.14
CA GLY A 26 -25.50 -20.31 3.11
C GLY A 26 -26.71 -20.97 2.44
N LEU A 27 -26.49 -21.76 1.39
CA LEU A 27 -27.56 -22.53 0.73
C LEU A 27 -28.10 -23.70 1.60
N LEU A 28 -27.24 -24.33 2.40
CA LEU A 28 -27.62 -25.43 3.29
C LEU A 28 -28.30 -24.95 4.58
N ALA A 29 -28.10 -23.69 4.97
CA ALA A 29 -28.66 -23.13 6.18
C ALA A 29 -30.20 -23.05 6.10
N THR A 30 -30.87 -23.92 6.86
CA THR A 30 -32.34 -23.99 6.92
C THR A 30 -32.86 -22.96 7.94
N PRO A 31 -33.58 -21.90 7.54
CA PRO A 31 -33.95 -20.81 8.46
C PRO A 31 -34.96 -21.19 9.55
N HIS A 32 -35.61 -22.34 9.41
CA HIS A 32 -36.80 -22.70 10.20
C HIS A 32 -36.49 -23.07 11.67
N MET A 33 -35.26 -23.52 11.99
CA MET A 33 -34.83 -23.86 13.37
C MET A 33 -33.95 -22.79 14.03
N MET A 34 -33.66 -21.70 13.32
CA MET A 34 -32.77 -20.63 13.80
C MET A 34 -33.24 -19.96 15.10
N PRO A 35 -34.52 -19.57 15.28
CA PRO A 35 -34.90 -18.70 16.41
C PRO A 35 -34.61 -19.29 17.80
N GLU A 36 -34.68 -20.61 17.94
CA GLU A 36 -34.48 -21.30 19.22
C GLU A 36 -32.98 -21.46 19.57
N ILE A 37 -32.12 -21.54 18.54
CA ILE A 37 -30.66 -21.81 18.67
C ILE A 37 -29.83 -20.52 18.65
N ILE A 38 -30.40 -19.41 18.17
CA ILE A 38 -29.75 -18.10 18.11
C ILE A 38 -29.22 -17.69 19.48
N LEU A 39 -30.03 -17.78 20.53
CA LEU A 39 -29.64 -17.31 21.86
C LEU A 39 -28.43 -18.08 22.40
N THR A 40 -28.45 -19.41 22.28
CA THR A 40 -27.34 -20.28 22.67
C THR A 40 -26.08 -19.99 21.85
N SER A 41 -26.22 -19.79 20.54
CA SER A 41 -25.11 -19.51 19.63
C SER A 41 -24.46 -18.16 19.90
N VAL A 42 -25.25 -17.12 20.21
CA VAL A 42 -24.74 -15.81 20.61
C VAL A 42 -23.94 -15.92 21.91
N PHE A 43 -24.45 -16.66 22.90
CA PHE A 43 -23.73 -16.87 24.16
C PHE A 43 -22.37 -17.57 23.94
N ILE A 44 -22.36 -18.64 23.13
CA ILE A 44 -21.13 -19.36 22.79
C ILE A 44 -20.17 -18.45 22.01
N ALA A 45 -20.66 -17.72 21.02
CA ALA A 45 -19.85 -16.81 20.22
C ALA A 45 -19.21 -15.71 21.08
N LEU A 46 -19.98 -15.13 22.00
CA LEU A 46 -19.54 -14.06 22.89
C LEU A 46 -18.53 -14.59 23.92
N PHE A 47 -18.80 -15.74 24.54
CA PHE A 47 -17.86 -16.41 25.44
C PHE A 47 -16.52 -16.72 24.74
N LEU A 48 -16.58 -17.35 23.57
CA LEU A 48 -15.37 -17.71 22.83
C LEU A 48 -14.59 -16.47 22.36
N THR A 49 -15.29 -15.37 22.01
CA THR A 49 -14.67 -14.15 21.49
C THR A 49 -14.05 -13.28 22.59
N PHE A 50 -14.77 -13.06 23.70
CA PHE A 50 -14.33 -12.15 24.75
C PHE A 50 -13.56 -12.83 25.89
N ILE A 51 -13.70 -14.14 26.07
CA ILE A 51 -13.07 -14.87 27.17
C ILE A 51 -12.05 -15.86 26.64
N ALA A 52 -12.49 -16.90 25.94
CA ALA A 52 -11.61 -18.01 25.56
C ALA A 52 -10.40 -17.52 24.75
N ARG A 53 -10.65 -16.58 23.84
CA ARG A 53 -9.65 -16.09 22.92
C ARG A 53 -8.61 -15.15 23.55
N PRO A 54 -8.99 -14.05 24.24
CA PRO A 54 -8.02 -13.21 24.96
C PRO A 54 -7.19 -14.02 25.96
N VAL A 55 -7.80 -14.98 26.66
CA VAL A 55 -7.08 -15.87 27.59
C VAL A 55 -6.05 -16.72 26.85
N THR A 56 -6.42 -17.36 25.74
CA THR A 56 -5.51 -18.21 24.96
C THR A 56 -4.35 -17.40 24.38
N ILE A 57 -4.65 -16.22 23.83
CA ILE A 57 -3.65 -15.36 23.19
C ILE A 57 -2.72 -14.75 24.24
N MET A 58 -3.25 -14.33 25.38
CA MET A 58 -2.45 -13.86 26.51
C MET A 58 -1.54 -14.98 27.05
N ALA A 59 -2.04 -16.21 27.19
CA ALA A 59 -1.23 -17.35 27.62
C ALA A 59 -0.10 -17.69 26.63
N LEU A 60 -0.37 -17.61 25.33
CA LEU A 60 0.61 -17.89 24.28
C LEU A 60 1.64 -16.77 24.10
N LEU A 61 1.25 -15.50 24.25
CA LEU A 61 2.13 -14.33 24.05
C LEU A 61 2.78 -13.82 25.35
N ALA A 62 2.31 -14.25 26.53
CA ALA A 62 2.95 -13.94 27.81
C ALA A 62 4.47 -14.21 27.82
N PRO A 63 5.00 -15.34 27.30
CA PRO A 63 6.44 -15.57 27.28
C PRO A 63 7.21 -14.72 26.24
N PHE A 64 6.53 -14.03 25.33
CA PHE A 64 7.14 -13.24 24.24
C PHE A 64 7.16 -11.73 24.49
N GLY A 65 6.64 -11.25 25.63
CA GLY A 65 6.73 -9.83 26.00
C GLY A 65 5.89 -8.88 25.13
N ALA A 66 4.83 -9.37 24.49
CA ALA A 66 3.96 -8.57 23.63
C ALA A 66 3.24 -7.45 24.39
N SER A 67 3.05 -6.30 23.75
CA SER A 67 2.34 -5.16 24.35
C SER A 67 0.83 -5.43 24.46
N PHE A 68 0.17 -4.80 25.44
CA PHE A 68 -1.29 -4.94 25.63
C PHE A 68 -2.10 -4.58 24.38
N GLY A 69 -1.59 -3.67 23.54
CA GLY A 69 -2.20 -3.32 22.26
C GLY A 69 -2.10 -4.44 21.22
N GLN A 70 -0.95 -5.13 21.14
CA GLN A 70 -0.76 -6.26 20.26
C GLN A 70 -1.63 -7.46 20.66
N ILE A 71 -1.71 -7.76 21.97
CA ILE A 71 -2.58 -8.82 22.48
C ILE A 71 -4.04 -8.51 22.18
N GLY A 72 -4.46 -7.25 22.39
CA GLY A 72 -5.80 -6.78 22.06
C GLY A 72 -6.11 -6.95 20.57
N LEU A 73 -5.25 -6.45 19.69
CA LEU A 73 -5.44 -6.54 18.25
C LEU A 73 -5.46 -7.99 17.74
N VAL A 74 -4.50 -8.83 18.14
CA VAL A 74 -4.42 -10.24 17.73
C VAL A 74 -5.62 -11.03 18.25
N SER A 75 -6.14 -10.69 19.43
CA SER A 75 -7.38 -11.28 19.97
C SER A 75 -8.64 -10.85 19.24
N TRP A 76 -8.61 -9.71 18.55
CA TRP A 76 -9.72 -9.24 17.73
C TRP A 76 -9.61 -9.72 16.27
N ALA A 77 -8.39 -9.92 15.77
CA ALA A 77 -8.07 -10.11 14.35
C ALA A 77 -8.47 -11.44 13.69
N GLY A 78 -8.91 -12.42 14.46
CA GLY A 78 -9.20 -13.77 13.93
C GLY A 78 -10.67 -13.94 13.72
N LEU A 79 -11.04 -13.70 12.49
CA LEU A 79 -12.33 -14.09 11.96
C LEU A 79 -12.41 -15.61 12.00
N ARG A 80 -13.55 -16.14 12.47
CA ARG A 80 -13.82 -17.58 12.36
C ARG A 80 -13.90 -17.93 10.87
N GLY A 81 -13.00 -18.79 10.44
CA GLY A 81 -12.71 -19.02 9.02
C GLY A 81 -13.46 -20.20 8.40
N ALA A 82 -13.14 -20.41 7.12
CA ALA A 82 -13.64 -21.51 6.29
C ALA A 82 -13.42 -22.91 6.91
N SER A 83 -12.37 -23.10 7.71
CA SER A 83 -12.07 -24.39 8.34
C SER A 83 -13.17 -24.86 9.30
N SER A 84 -13.71 -23.97 10.14
CA SER A 84 -14.81 -24.31 11.06
C SER A 84 -16.07 -24.73 10.30
N ILE A 85 -16.31 -24.12 9.15
CA ILE A 85 -17.42 -24.44 8.26
C ILE A 85 -17.24 -25.83 7.62
N VAL A 86 -16.04 -26.12 7.12
CA VAL A 86 -15.73 -27.45 6.55
C VAL A 86 -15.95 -28.55 7.58
N PHE A 87 -15.50 -28.36 8.82
CA PHE A 87 -15.76 -29.32 9.90
C PHE A 87 -17.24 -29.46 10.25
N ALA A 88 -18.04 -28.38 10.18
CA ALA A 88 -19.47 -28.46 10.40
C ALA A 88 -20.19 -29.28 9.30
N ILE A 89 -19.79 -29.09 8.04
CA ILE A 89 -20.31 -29.86 6.90
C ILE A 89 -19.92 -31.34 7.01
N ASP A 90 -18.67 -31.62 7.39
CA ASP A 90 -18.18 -32.99 7.61
C ASP A 90 -18.99 -33.72 8.70
N VAL A 91 -19.21 -33.07 9.84
CA VAL A 91 -20.05 -33.61 10.94
C VAL A 91 -21.48 -33.85 10.48
N MET A 92 -22.07 -32.94 9.69
CA MET A 92 -23.42 -33.14 9.15
C MET A 92 -23.48 -34.33 8.16
N SER A 93 -22.43 -34.50 7.33
CA SER A 93 -22.33 -35.61 6.38
C SER A 93 -22.15 -36.98 7.06
N SER A 94 -21.71 -37.02 8.32
CA SER A 94 -21.53 -38.26 9.08
C SER A 94 -22.83 -38.95 9.52
N GLY A 95 -24.00 -38.32 9.29
CA GLY A 95 -25.32 -38.95 9.51
C GLY A 95 -25.77 -39.03 10.97
N MET A 96 -25.11 -38.33 11.89
CA MET A 96 -25.51 -38.28 13.30
C MET A 96 -26.78 -37.42 13.50
N LEU A 97 -27.75 -37.89 14.30
CA LEU A 97 -28.98 -37.14 14.61
C LEU A 97 -28.71 -35.76 15.24
N LEU A 98 -27.60 -35.60 15.96
CA LEU A 98 -27.17 -34.33 16.56
C LEU A 98 -26.43 -33.40 15.57
N GLY A 99 -26.18 -33.86 14.34
CA GLY A 99 -25.44 -33.13 13.32
C GLY A 99 -26.14 -31.85 12.85
N HIS A 100 -27.47 -31.81 12.91
CA HIS A 100 -28.25 -30.63 12.50
C HIS A 100 -28.09 -29.47 13.48
N ASP A 101 -28.15 -29.73 14.79
CA ASP A 101 -28.01 -28.70 15.83
C ASP A 101 -26.59 -28.11 15.85
N ILE A 102 -25.57 -28.97 15.74
CA ILE A 102 -24.17 -28.54 15.71
C ILE A 102 -23.89 -27.69 14.47
N PHE A 103 -24.43 -28.09 13.31
CA PHE A 103 -24.30 -27.34 12.07
C PHE A 103 -24.85 -25.91 12.21
N HIS A 104 -26.07 -25.77 12.73
CA HIS A 104 -26.69 -24.45 12.92
C HIS A 104 -25.95 -23.58 13.94
N ILE A 105 -25.43 -24.18 15.03
CA ILE A 105 -24.64 -23.46 16.02
C ILE A 105 -23.34 -22.94 15.39
N VAL A 106 -22.59 -23.79 14.69
CA VAL A 106 -21.32 -23.38 14.06
C VAL A 106 -21.56 -22.35 12.96
N PHE A 107 -22.61 -22.52 12.16
CA PHE A 107 -23.05 -21.55 11.16
C PHE A 107 -23.28 -20.18 11.80
N MET A 108 -24.11 -20.13 12.85
CA MET A 108 -24.50 -18.87 13.47
C MET A 108 -23.34 -18.18 14.19
N VAL A 109 -22.48 -18.97 14.85
CA VAL A 109 -21.24 -18.48 15.46
C VAL A 109 -20.29 -17.91 14.40
N ALA A 110 -20.11 -18.57 13.25
CA ALA A 110 -19.26 -18.08 12.16
C ALA A 110 -19.82 -16.79 11.53
N LEU A 111 -21.11 -16.77 11.22
CA LEU A 111 -21.80 -15.60 10.67
C LEU A 111 -21.68 -14.39 11.60
N LEU A 112 -21.98 -14.56 12.89
CA LEU A 112 -21.88 -13.51 13.89
C LEU A 112 -20.43 -13.01 14.06
N SER A 113 -19.46 -13.93 14.03
CA SER A 113 -18.04 -13.60 14.08
C SER A 113 -17.63 -12.72 12.91
N VAL A 114 -17.98 -13.10 11.67
CA VAL A 114 -17.64 -12.34 10.46
C VAL A 114 -18.36 -10.99 10.45
N ALA A 115 -19.65 -10.94 10.82
CA ALA A 115 -20.41 -9.71 10.85
C ALA A 115 -19.87 -8.70 11.89
N ILE A 116 -19.63 -9.14 13.13
CA ILE A 116 -19.17 -8.26 14.21
C ILE A 116 -17.68 -7.96 14.08
N GLN A 117 -16.82 -8.99 13.98
CA GLN A 117 -15.38 -8.78 13.99
C GLN A 117 -14.87 -8.26 12.64
N GLY A 118 -15.47 -8.65 11.52
CA GLY A 118 -15.07 -8.17 10.19
C GLY A 118 -15.31 -6.67 10.03
N THR A 119 -16.42 -6.15 10.56
CA THR A 119 -16.74 -4.72 10.52
C THR A 119 -16.02 -3.91 11.60
N LEU A 120 -15.74 -4.49 12.78
CA LEU A 120 -15.02 -3.81 13.86
C LEU A 120 -13.49 -3.86 13.70
N LEU A 121 -12.94 -4.71 12.81
CA LEU A 121 -11.50 -4.82 12.61
C LEU A 121 -10.83 -3.47 12.30
N PRO A 122 -11.32 -2.69 11.31
CA PRO A 122 -10.68 -1.42 10.95
C PRO A 122 -10.75 -0.39 12.09
N LEU A 123 -11.85 -0.39 12.84
CA LEU A 123 -12.06 0.50 13.99
C LEU A 123 -11.12 0.18 15.14
N VAL A 124 -10.91 -1.11 15.43
CA VAL A 124 -10.00 -1.57 16.48
C VAL A 124 -8.55 -1.30 16.10
N SER A 125 -8.17 -1.55 14.85
CA SER A 125 -6.84 -1.19 14.34
C SER A 125 -6.55 0.31 14.49
N LYS A 126 -7.56 1.16 14.23
CA LYS A 126 -7.43 2.62 14.40
C LYS A 126 -7.23 3.02 15.86
N LYS A 127 -7.95 2.37 16.78
CA LYS A 127 -7.86 2.65 18.22
C LYS A 127 -6.50 2.26 18.82
N PHE A 128 -5.83 1.25 18.27
CA PHE A 128 -4.51 0.81 18.73
C PHE A 128 -3.34 1.51 18.02
N ASN A 129 -3.60 2.51 17.17
CA ASN A 129 -2.59 3.29 16.45
C ASN A 129 -1.57 2.40 15.69
N MET A 130 -2.04 1.27 15.17
CA MET A 130 -1.27 0.38 14.28
C MET A 130 -1.68 0.57 12.81
N ILE A 131 -2.36 1.67 12.51
CA ILE A 131 -2.63 2.11 11.14
C ILE A 131 -1.52 3.08 10.78
N ASP A 132 -0.78 2.74 9.73
CA ASP A 132 0.14 3.67 9.08
C ASP A 132 -0.72 4.69 8.33
N GLU A 133 -0.86 5.91 8.87
CA GLU A 133 -1.68 6.97 8.26
C GLU A 133 -1.07 7.50 6.95
N ASP A 134 0.19 7.12 6.65
CA ASP A 134 0.87 7.38 5.37
C ASP A 134 0.56 6.32 4.30
N ALA A 135 -0.30 5.33 4.58
CA ALA A 135 -0.79 4.41 3.57
C ALA A 135 -1.93 5.08 2.77
N ASP A 136 -1.54 5.78 1.71
CA ASP A 136 -2.43 6.42 0.73
C ASP A 136 -3.61 5.51 0.34
N VAL A 137 -4.84 6.00 0.56
CA VAL A 137 -6.11 5.27 0.39
C VAL A 137 -6.31 4.82 -1.07
N LEU A 138 -5.59 5.45 -2.02
CA LEU A 138 -5.49 5.05 -3.42
C LEU A 138 -4.86 3.66 -3.63
N LYS A 139 -4.22 3.05 -2.62
CA LYS A 139 -3.67 1.69 -2.67
C LYS A 139 -4.72 0.58 -2.76
N THR A 140 -5.98 0.84 -2.41
CA THR A 140 -7.03 -0.21 -2.30
C THR A 140 -7.40 -0.88 -3.62
N PHE A 141 -7.10 -0.25 -4.77
CA PHE A 141 -7.45 -0.79 -6.10
C PHE A 141 -6.26 -1.27 -6.94
N ASN A 142 -5.03 -1.08 -6.48
CA ASN A 142 -3.83 -1.37 -7.29
C ASN A 142 -2.70 -1.97 -6.44
N ASP A 143 -3.05 -2.96 -5.62
CA ASP A 143 -2.19 -3.68 -4.66
C ASP A 143 -1.00 -4.47 -5.29
N TYR A 144 -0.63 -4.17 -6.54
CA TYR A 144 0.39 -4.91 -7.30
C TYR A 144 1.54 -4.07 -7.84
N GLN A 145 1.60 -2.77 -7.53
CA GLN A 145 2.81 -1.97 -7.75
C GLN A 145 3.01 -0.99 -6.62
N GLU A 146 3.84 -1.36 -5.64
CA GLU A 146 4.81 -0.48 -4.94
C GLU A 146 5.48 -1.26 -3.80
N GLU A 147 6.31 -2.26 -4.15
CA GLU A 147 7.62 -2.27 -3.49
C GLU A 147 8.32 -1.05 -4.09
N GLU A 148 8.48 0.02 -3.31
CA GLU A 148 9.13 1.29 -3.69
C GLU A 148 10.22 1.04 -4.73
N ALA A 149 9.90 1.33 -5.99
CA ALA A 149 10.75 0.92 -7.09
C ALA A 149 12.02 1.77 -7.05
N MET A 150 13.06 1.24 -6.41
CA MET A 150 14.40 1.77 -6.47
C MET A 150 14.78 1.97 -7.94
N THR A 151 14.95 3.23 -8.35
CA THR A 151 15.28 3.53 -9.74
C THR A 151 16.76 3.32 -9.94
N LEU A 152 17.12 2.42 -10.86
CA LEU A 152 18.51 2.17 -11.22
C LEU A 152 18.98 3.20 -12.24
N MET A 153 19.87 4.09 -11.81
CA MET A 153 20.54 5.04 -12.67
C MET A 153 21.94 4.53 -13.02
N ARG A 154 22.27 4.50 -14.32
CA ARG A 154 23.64 4.25 -14.79
C ARG A 154 24.36 5.58 -14.98
N MET A 155 25.40 5.81 -14.18
CA MET A 155 26.28 6.97 -14.30
C MET A 155 27.63 6.55 -14.89
N TYR A 156 27.96 7.07 -16.06
CA TYR A 156 29.28 6.86 -16.67
C TYR A 156 30.25 7.96 -16.24
N ILE A 157 31.48 7.57 -15.88
CA ILE A 157 32.51 8.44 -15.31
C ILE A 157 33.59 8.71 -16.38
N PRO A 158 33.52 9.82 -17.13
CA PRO A 158 34.57 10.16 -18.10
C PRO A 158 35.86 10.62 -17.41
N LYS A 159 36.96 10.63 -18.16
CA LYS A 159 38.24 11.21 -17.71
C LYS A 159 38.06 12.69 -17.33
N GLY A 160 38.56 13.10 -16.17
CA GLY A 160 38.39 14.45 -15.61
C GLY A 160 37.12 14.66 -14.79
N HIS A 161 36.27 13.64 -14.62
CA HIS A 161 35.09 13.74 -13.76
C HIS A 161 35.46 13.85 -12.28
N ASN A 162 34.67 14.57 -11.48
CA ASN A 162 34.92 14.81 -10.05
C ASN A 162 35.05 13.54 -9.18
N TRP A 163 34.55 12.41 -9.69
CA TRP A 163 34.58 11.11 -9.01
C TRP A 163 35.79 10.27 -9.41
N GLU A 164 36.52 10.66 -10.45
CA GLU A 164 37.72 9.94 -10.89
C GLU A 164 38.77 9.91 -9.77
N ASN A 165 39.31 8.72 -9.53
CA ASN A 165 40.30 8.44 -8.49
C ASN A 165 39.84 8.76 -7.06
N ARG A 166 38.54 8.93 -6.80
CA ARG A 166 37.98 9.06 -5.45
C ARG A 166 37.48 7.72 -4.91
N LEU A 167 37.49 7.58 -3.59
CA LEU A 167 36.85 6.46 -2.92
C LEU A 167 35.34 6.69 -2.90
N ILE A 168 34.56 5.61 -2.95
CA ILE A 168 33.10 5.73 -2.87
C ILE A 168 32.63 6.40 -1.58
N SER A 169 33.35 6.22 -0.47
CA SER A 169 33.07 6.92 0.80
C SER A 169 33.24 8.44 0.72
N ASP A 170 34.05 8.93 -0.21
CA ASP A 170 34.47 10.33 -0.27
C ASP A 170 33.70 11.12 -1.35
N VAL A 171 32.79 10.45 -2.06
CA VAL A 171 32.05 11.00 -3.19
C VAL A 171 30.68 11.46 -2.75
N THR A 172 30.31 12.68 -3.14
CA THR A 172 28.97 13.22 -2.93
C THR A 172 27.99 12.58 -3.93
N MET A 173 27.26 11.57 -3.47
CA MET A 173 26.16 10.95 -4.21
C MET A 173 24.82 11.64 -3.85
N PRO A 174 23.79 11.54 -4.72
CA PRO A 174 22.45 12.00 -4.38
C PRO A 174 21.96 11.43 -3.03
N THR A 175 21.24 12.23 -2.25
CA THR A 175 20.76 11.82 -0.92
C THR A 175 19.91 10.56 -1.01
N GLY A 176 20.18 9.59 -0.14
CA GLY A 176 19.49 8.30 -0.14
C GLY A 176 19.90 7.35 -1.27
N SER A 177 20.84 7.73 -2.14
CA SER A 177 21.33 6.85 -3.19
C SER A 177 22.43 5.90 -2.69
N LEU A 178 22.46 4.70 -3.29
CA LEU A 178 23.44 3.66 -2.98
C LEU A 178 24.09 3.15 -4.26
N ALA A 179 25.42 3.16 -4.33
CA ALA A 179 26.15 2.48 -5.40
C ALA A 179 26.06 0.96 -5.22
N LEU A 180 25.41 0.29 -6.16
CA LEU A 180 25.19 -1.17 -6.11
C LEU A 180 26.34 -1.94 -6.76
N MET A 181 26.84 -1.43 -7.88
CA MET A 181 27.91 -2.05 -8.65
C MET A 181 28.62 -1.03 -9.54
N ILE A 182 29.89 -1.32 -9.85
CA ILE A 182 30.68 -0.59 -10.82
C ILE A 182 31.03 -1.55 -11.96
N LYS A 183 30.64 -1.19 -13.18
CA LYS A 183 31.06 -1.90 -14.39
C LYS A 183 32.31 -1.23 -14.95
N ARG A 184 33.43 -1.95 -14.93
CA ARG A 184 34.74 -1.52 -15.42
C ARG A 184 35.11 -2.35 -16.64
N GLY A 185 34.77 -1.85 -17.83
CA GLY A 185 34.86 -2.62 -19.06
C GLY A 185 33.97 -3.88 -19.01
N THR A 186 34.59 -5.05 -18.94
CA THR A 186 33.92 -6.36 -18.80
C THR A 186 33.69 -6.78 -17.35
N ASP A 187 34.43 -6.19 -16.41
CA ASP A 187 34.40 -6.60 -15.01
C ASP A 187 33.28 -5.89 -14.25
N THR A 188 32.72 -6.60 -13.27
CA THR A 188 31.73 -6.07 -12.34
C THR A 188 32.31 -6.09 -10.93
N VAL A 189 32.34 -4.93 -10.28
CA VAL A 189 32.87 -4.76 -8.93
C VAL A 189 31.73 -4.35 -8.00
N ILE A 190 31.53 -5.07 -6.90
CA ILE A 190 30.63 -4.66 -5.83
C ILE A 190 31.37 -3.62 -4.97
N PRO A 191 30.89 -2.37 -4.91
CA PRO A 191 31.58 -1.31 -4.21
C PRO A 191 31.56 -1.52 -2.70
N LYS A 192 32.69 -1.19 -2.07
CA LYS A 192 32.84 -0.96 -0.64
C LYS A 192 33.20 0.51 -0.45
N GLY A 193 33.15 1.02 0.79
CA GLY A 193 33.57 2.41 1.07
C GLY A 193 34.98 2.72 0.55
N SER A 194 35.89 1.73 0.62
CA SER A 194 37.26 1.82 0.13
C SER A 194 37.43 1.54 -1.37
N THR A 195 36.36 1.30 -2.13
CA THR A 195 36.45 1.05 -3.57
C THR A 195 36.72 2.37 -4.30
N ARG A 196 37.80 2.41 -5.09
CA ARG A 196 38.15 3.57 -5.90
C ARG A 196 37.44 3.53 -7.25
N ILE A 197 36.79 4.63 -7.60
CA ILE A 197 36.19 4.86 -8.91
C ILE A 197 37.29 5.31 -9.88
N LEU A 198 37.36 4.69 -11.05
CA LEU A 198 38.31 5.03 -12.12
C LEU A 198 37.59 5.66 -13.31
N ALA A 199 38.33 6.32 -14.19
CA ALA A 199 37.79 6.73 -15.48
C ALA A 199 37.28 5.51 -16.27
N ASP A 200 36.25 5.76 -17.08
CA ASP A 200 35.52 4.77 -17.89
C ASP A 200 34.65 3.79 -17.09
N ASP A 201 34.59 3.93 -15.76
CA ASP A 201 33.66 3.18 -14.93
C ASP A 201 32.21 3.59 -15.20
N SER A 202 31.30 2.61 -15.17
CA SER A 202 29.87 2.85 -15.09
C SER A 202 29.36 2.45 -13.71
N VAL A 203 29.03 3.44 -12.89
CA VAL A 203 28.46 3.24 -11.55
C VAL A 203 26.95 3.07 -11.68
N ILE A 204 26.43 1.96 -11.20
CA ILE A 204 24.99 1.71 -11.11
C ILE A 204 24.54 2.13 -9.71
N LEU A 205 23.73 3.19 -9.68
CA LEU A 205 23.21 3.80 -8.47
C LEU A 205 21.74 3.38 -8.31
N SER A 206 21.38 2.94 -7.10
CA SER A 206 20.00 2.95 -6.65
C SER A 206 19.68 4.36 -6.21
N VAL A 207 18.71 5.02 -6.84
CA VAL A 207 18.23 6.33 -6.43
C VAL A 207 16.80 6.15 -5.94
N PRO A 208 16.44 6.67 -4.74
CA PRO A 208 15.06 6.64 -4.31
C PRO A 208 14.22 7.37 -5.37
N ALA A 209 13.04 6.84 -5.68
CA ALA A 209 12.10 7.55 -6.54
C ALA A 209 11.84 8.93 -5.90
N TYR A 210 12.01 10.00 -6.69
CA TYR A 210 11.74 11.35 -6.21
C TYR A 210 10.25 11.46 -5.92
N HIS A 211 9.89 11.41 -4.64
CA HIS A 211 8.58 11.81 -4.17
C HIS A 211 8.67 13.31 -3.97
N GLY A 212 7.97 14.09 -4.80
CA GLY A 212 7.79 15.52 -4.57
C GLY A 212 7.07 15.70 -3.24
N GLY A 213 7.83 15.77 -2.15
CA GLY A 213 7.33 15.90 -0.77
C GLY A 213 6.87 17.30 -0.42
N ASN A 214 6.85 18.22 -1.39
CA ASN A 214 6.00 19.40 -1.32
C ASN A 214 4.77 19.10 -2.18
N ASP A 215 3.60 19.48 -1.69
CA ASP A 215 2.31 19.46 -2.36
C ASP A 215 2.38 20.31 -3.65
N ILE A 216 3.07 19.80 -4.67
CA ILE A 216 3.26 20.47 -5.96
C ILE A 216 1.91 20.45 -6.64
N ARG A 217 1.17 21.53 -6.47
CA ARG A 217 -0.12 21.70 -7.13
C ARG A 217 0.12 22.44 -8.43
N LEU A 218 -0.11 21.71 -9.51
CA LEU A 218 -0.27 22.32 -10.83
C LEU A 218 -1.69 22.87 -10.90
N GLU A 219 -1.82 24.19 -10.91
CA GLU A 219 -3.09 24.86 -11.15
C GLU A 219 -3.11 25.38 -12.59
N GLU A 220 -4.20 25.10 -13.31
CA GLU A 220 -4.42 25.64 -14.64
C GLU A 220 -5.33 26.87 -14.54
N ILE A 221 -4.83 28.01 -14.99
CA ILE A 221 -5.58 29.27 -15.04
C ILE A 221 -5.89 29.60 -16.48
N HIS A 222 -7.18 29.65 -16.82
CA HIS A 222 -7.61 30.10 -18.13
C HIS A 222 -7.64 31.64 -18.18
N ILE A 223 -7.07 32.23 -19.23
CA ILE A 223 -6.93 33.67 -19.37
C ILE A 223 -8.03 34.21 -20.26
N ASP A 224 -9.07 34.74 -19.64
CA ASP A 224 -10.18 35.42 -20.29
C ASP A 224 -9.93 36.94 -20.43
N ARG A 225 -10.80 37.64 -21.19
CA ARG A 225 -10.61 39.05 -21.56
C ARG A 225 -10.41 40.00 -20.38
N ARG A 226 -10.97 39.66 -19.22
CA ARG A 226 -10.94 40.48 -18.00
C ARG A 226 -9.84 40.06 -17.03
N HIS A 227 -9.06 39.02 -17.36
CA HIS A 227 -8.02 38.49 -16.50
C HIS A 227 -6.85 39.47 -16.38
N GLU A 228 -6.29 39.65 -15.18
CA GLU A 228 -5.27 40.67 -14.88
C GLU A 228 -3.92 40.45 -15.58
N TRP A 229 -3.71 39.24 -16.07
CA TRP A 229 -2.49 38.81 -16.78
C TRP A 229 -2.60 38.94 -18.30
N ASN A 230 -3.80 39.22 -18.83
CA ASN A 230 -4.00 39.36 -20.27
C ASN A 230 -3.19 40.54 -20.84
N ASN A 231 -2.46 40.29 -21.92
CA ASN A 231 -1.55 41.23 -22.60
C ASN A 231 -0.40 41.78 -21.73
N LYS A 232 -0.01 41.07 -20.67
CA LYS A 232 1.19 41.37 -19.89
C LYS A 232 2.29 40.36 -20.18
N SER A 233 3.55 40.81 -20.17
CA SER A 233 4.68 39.88 -20.13
C SER A 233 4.82 39.29 -18.73
N ILE A 234 5.37 38.08 -18.63
CA ILE A 234 5.60 37.41 -17.34
C ILE A 234 6.47 38.26 -16.41
N SER A 235 7.44 39.00 -16.95
CA SER A 235 8.28 39.92 -16.18
C SER A 235 7.54 41.09 -15.54
N GLU A 236 6.35 41.44 -16.06
CA GLU A 236 5.50 42.51 -15.52
C GLU A 236 4.51 41.97 -14.47
N LEU A 237 4.44 40.65 -14.27
CA LEU A 237 3.57 40.03 -13.28
C LEU A 237 4.24 40.07 -11.91
N ASN A 238 3.51 40.60 -10.93
CA ASN A 238 3.93 40.57 -9.53
C ASN A 238 3.53 39.22 -8.91
N LEU A 239 4.26 38.16 -9.26
CA LEU A 239 4.01 36.81 -8.76
C LEU A 239 4.64 36.63 -7.36
N PRO A 240 3.97 35.94 -6.43
CA PRO A 240 4.58 35.52 -5.15
C PRO A 240 5.83 34.66 -5.35
N GLU A 241 6.77 34.67 -4.40
CA GLU A 241 8.04 33.93 -4.50
C GLU A 241 7.88 32.41 -4.68
N ASN A 242 6.75 31.85 -4.28
CA ASN A 242 6.44 30.43 -4.42
C ASN A 242 5.60 30.09 -5.66
N VAL A 243 5.35 31.04 -6.57
CA VAL A 243 4.57 30.81 -7.79
C VAL A 243 5.47 30.86 -9.01
N LEU A 244 5.55 29.74 -9.74
CA LEU A 244 6.27 29.65 -11.01
C LEU A 244 5.33 29.31 -12.15
N ILE A 245 5.32 30.10 -13.23
CA ILE A 245 4.62 29.73 -14.46
C ILE A 245 5.46 28.67 -15.18
N ALA A 246 4.97 27.43 -15.22
CA ALA A 246 5.70 26.30 -15.77
C ALA A 246 5.56 26.21 -17.31
N MET A 247 4.36 26.46 -17.83
CA MET A 247 4.05 26.39 -19.26
C MET A 247 2.81 27.23 -19.60
N ILE A 248 2.73 27.67 -20.85
CA ILE A 248 1.53 28.31 -21.41
C ILE A 248 1.01 27.42 -22.53
N LYS A 249 -0.22 26.95 -22.41
CA LYS A 249 -0.95 26.26 -23.49
C LYS A 249 -1.69 27.32 -24.30
N ARG A 250 -1.26 27.54 -25.52
CA ARG A 250 -1.91 28.43 -26.47
C ARG A 250 -2.48 27.59 -27.60
N GLN A 251 -3.80 27.56 -27.70
CA GLN A 251 -4.51 26.64 -28.59
C GLN A 251 -4.13 25.18 -28.30
N ASP A 252 -3.28 24.57 -29.13
CA ASP A 252 -2.81 23.17 -29.00
C ASP A 252 -1.28 23.08 -28.87
N GLN A 253 -0.61 24.21 -28.60
CA GLN A 253 0.84 24.28 -28.45
C GLN A 253 1.22 24.57 -27.00
N SER A 254 2.20 23.80 -26.50
CA SER A 254 2.86 24.05 -25.22
C SER A 254 4.06 24.96 -25.42
N ILE A 255 4.03 26.13 -24.79
CA ILE A 255 5.10 27.12 -24.83
C ILE A 255 5.80 27.14 -23.47
N ILE A 256 7.12 26.98 -23.45
CA ILE A 256 7.94 27.18 -22.24
C ILE A 256 8.16 28.68 -22.07
N PRO A 257 7.65 29.29 -20.98
CA PRO A 257 7.68 30.72 -20.79
C PRO A 257 9.09 31.24 -20.48
N SER A 258 9.35 32.44 -20.98
CA SER A 258 10.48 33.30 -20.62
C SER A 258 9.94 34.60 -20.00
N GLY A 259 10.77 35.39 -19.32
CA GLY A 259 10.32 36.67 -18.73
C GLY A 259 9.67 37.63 -19.75
N HIS A 260 10.05 37.57 -21.02
CA HIS A 260 9.47 38.39 -22.10
C HIS A 260 8.24 37.75 -22.76
N THR A 261 7.83 36.55 -22.36
CA THR A 261 6.67 35.88 -22.93
C THR A 261 5.40 36.64 -22.53
N VAL A 262 4.60 37.03 -23.52
CA VAL A 262 3.33 37.74 -23.31
C VAL A 262 2.18 36.74 -23.28
N ILE A 263 1.33 36.87 -22.26
CA ILE A 263 0.13 36.06 -22.07
C ILE A 263 -1.03 36.71 -22.84
N HIS A 264 -1.78 35.92 -23.61
CA HIS A 264 -2.91 36.38 -24.42
C HIS A 264 -4.24 35.77 -23.98
N GLU A 265 -5.33 36.37 -24.44
CA GLU A 265 -6.68 35.84 -24.30
C GLU A 265 -6.77 34.41 -24.88
N ASN A 266 -7.44 33.52 -24.14
CA ASN A 266 -7.59 32.08 -24.37
C ASN A 266 -6.33 31.24 -24.14
N ASP A 267 -5.26 31.82 -23.59
CA ASP A 267 -4.15 31.02 -23.06
C ASP A 267 -4.61 30.27 -21.80
N THR A 268 -4.09 29.05 -21.62
CA THR A 268 -4.16 28.34 -20.34
C THR A 268 -2.76 28.34 -19.73
N VAL A 269 -2.60 29.03 -18.62
CA VAL A 269 -1.33 29.21 -17.91
C VAL A 269 -1.25 28.18 -16.80
N VAL A 270 -0.23 27.33 -16.83
CA VAL A 270 -0.01 26.30 -15.80
C VAL A 270 0.97 26.85 -14.79
N ILE A 271 0.56 26.94 -13.53
CA ILE A 271 1.38 27.43 -12.42
C ILE A 271 1.75 26.32 -11.45
N TYR A 272 2.93 26.44 -10.87
CA TYR A 272 3.44 25.66 -9.76
C TYR A 272 3.32 26.50 -8.49
N ARG A 273 2.75 25.94 -7.41
CA ARG A 273 2.60 26.60 -6.12
C ARG A 273 2.99 25.69 -4.96
#